data_AF-A0A0U5GC28-F1
#
_entry.id   AF-A0A0U5GC28-F1
#
_cell.length_a   1.000
_cell.length_b   1.000
_cell.length_c   1.000
_cell.angle_alpha   90.00
_cell.angle_beta   90.00
_cell.angle_gamma   90.00
#
_symmetry.space_group_name_H-M   'P 1'
#
loop_
_entity.id
_entity.type
_entity.pdbx_description
1 polymer ?
#
loop_
_entity_poly.entity_id
_entity_poly.type
_entity_poly.pdbx_seq_one_letter_code
_entity_poly.pdbx_strand_id
1 'polypeptide(L)'
;MVEIVRCEAYHSQQVDRAGVLEWFIQGTMDVIVATNALGMGVDILDIQAIIHISMPWTLLDYAQESGQVRQDGQASKAIIIQLEGMDEYSGHGAGGHHAREKAED
;
A
#
# COMPACT_ATOMS: atom_id res chain seq x y z
N MET A 1 28.57 -5.89 -5.31
CA MET A 1 27.77 -5.14 -6.30
C MET A 1 26.83 -4.27 -5.50
N VAL A 2 26.96 -2.94 -5.61
CA VAL A 2 26.06 -1.99 -4.93
C VAL A 2 25.22 -1.37 -6.03
N GLU A 3 23.91 -1.50 -5.91
CA GLU A 3 22.96 -0.96 -6.87
C GLU A 3 22.19 0.19 -6.22
N ILE A 4 21.99 1.27 -6.96
CA ILE A 4 21.21 2.41 -6.50
C ILE A 4 19.75 2.09 -6.79
N VAL A 5 18.95 2.00 -5.74
CA VAL A 5 17.49 1.86 -5.84
C VAL A 5 16.87 3.24 -5.94
N ARG A 6 16.11 3.51 -7.01
CA ARG A 6 15.38 4.77 -7.15
C ARG A 6 14.04 4.69 -6.44
N CYS A 7 13.78 5.62 -5.52
CA CYS A 7 12.54 5.68 -4.78
C CYS A 7 11.96 7.08 -4.65
N GLU A 8 10.63 7.20 -4.68
CA GLU A 8 9.90 8.45 -4.42
C GLU A 8 8.74 8.20 -3.44
N ALA A 9 8.31 9.27 -2.77
CA ALA A 9 7.14 9.26 -1.91
C ALA A 9 5.84 9.54 -2.68
N TYR A 10 4.78 8.82 -2.33
CA TYR A 10 3.42 8.99 -2.86
C TYR A 10 2.42 9.17 -1.72
N HIS A 11 1.88 10.38 -1.57
CA HIS A 11 0.88 10.68 -0.54
C HIS A 11 -0.03 11.83 -0.98
N SER A 12 -1.10 12.08 -0.22
CA SER A 12 -2.16 13.04 -0.58
C SER A 12 -1.67 14.46 -0.82
N GLN A 13 -0.68 14.92 -0.05
CA GLN A 13 -0.08 16.26 -0.13
C GLN A 13 1.04 16.41 -1.18
N GLN A 14 1.37 15.34 -1.93
CA GLN A 14 2.42 15.40 -2.94
C GLN A 14 1.97 16.28 -4.13
N VAL A 15 2.82 17.24 -4.53
CA VAL A 15 2.49 18.22 -5.57
C VAL A 15 2.30 17.57 -6.94
N ASP A 16 3.19 16.65 -7.31
CA ASP A 16 3.14 15.92 -8.59
C ASP A 16 2.87 14.43 -8.39
N ARG A 17 1.70 14.14 -7.82
CA ARG A 17 1.31 12.75 -7.53
C ARG A 17 1.12 11.91 -8.80
N ALA A 18 0.70 12.54 -9.89
CA ALA A 18 0.50 11.87 -11.18
C ALA A 18 1.84 11.52 -11.85
N GLY A 19 2.80 12.45 -11.87
CA GLY A 19 4.13 12.20 -12.44
C GLY A 19 4.91 11.11 -11.67
N VAL A 20 4.86 11.13 -10.34
CA VAL A 20 5.48 10.07 -9.51
C VAL A 20 4.89 8.70 -9.84
N LEU A 21 3.57 8.61 -9.96
CA LEU A 21 2.91 7.35 -10.31
C LEU A 21 3.26 6.88 -11.73
N GLU A 22 3.29 7.81 -12.68
CA GLU A 22 3.67 7.52 -14.06
C GLU A 22 5.10 6.99 -14.15
N TRP A 23 6.06 7.59 -13.45
CA TRP A 23 7.45 7.11 -13.44
C TRP A 23 7.58 5.71 -12.83
N PHE A 24 6.78 5.38 -11.82
CA PHE A 24 6.74 4.04 -11.24
C PHE A 24 6.14 3.03 -12.23
N ILE A 25 5.01 3.33 -12.86
CA ILE A 25 4.36 2.45 -13.85
C ILE A 25 5.26 2.22 -15.08
N GLN A 26 6.03 3.23 -15.50
CA GLN A 26 6.96 3.13 -16.62
C GLN A 26 8.26 2.38 -16.28
N GLY A 27 8.48 2.01 -15.01
CA GLY A 27 9.72 1.35 -14.57
C GLY A 27 10.93 2.27 -14.50
N THR A 28 10.73 3.59 -14.52
CA THR A 28 11.80 4.58 -14.30
C THR A 28 12.19 4.66 -12.83
N MET A 29 11.31 4.18 -11.94
CA MET A 29 11.53 4.03 -10.50
C MET A 29 11.33 2.59 -10.05
N ASP A 30 12.22 2.11 -9.19
CA ASP A 30 12.19 0.73 -8.70
C ASP A 30 11.23 0.57 -7.52
N VAL A 31 11.06 1.62 -6.72
CA VAL A 31 10.28 1.59 -5.47
C VAL A 31 9.42 2.84 -5.35
N ILE A 32 8.17 2.67 -4.91
CA ILE A 32 7.30 3.76 -4.48
C ILE A 32 6.97 3.58 -3.01
N VAL A 33 7.12 4.64 -2.22
CA VAL A 33 6.77 4.64 -0.79
C VAL A 33 5.45 5.37 -0.63
N ALA A 34 4.40 4.63 -0.27
CA ALA A 34 3.07 5.20 -0.14
C ALA A 34 2.45 4.97 1.22
N THR A 35 1.48 5.81 1.57
CA THR A 35 0.52 5.48 2.64
C THR A 35 -0.56 4.54 2.09
N ASN A 36 -1.43 4.05 2.97
CA ASN A 36 -2.56 3.17 2.63
C ASN A 36 -3.46 3.70 1.47
N ALA A 37 -3.32 4.98 1.08
CA ALA A 37 -4.05 5.62 0.01
C ALA A 37 -3.65 5.21 -1.43
N LEU A 38 -2.59 4.42 -1.65
CA LEU A 38 -2.20 3.98 -3.01
C LEU A 38 -3.22 2.99 -3.60
N GLY A 39 -3.91 2.21 -2.76
CA GLY A 39 -4.73 1.06 -3.19
C GLY A 39 -6.12 1.38 -3.75
N MET A 40 -6.69 2.56 -3.48
CA MET A 40 -8.05 2.88 -3.92
C MET A 40 -8.08 3.45 -5.35
N GLY A 41 -7.99 2.57 -6.36
CA GLY A 41 -8.33 2.90 -7.75
C GLY A 41 -7.14 3.07 -8.72
N VAL A 42 -5.94 2.68 -8.31
CA VAL A 42 -4.78 2.57 -9.21
C VAL A 42 -4.52 1.10 -9.50
N ASP A 43 -4.59 0.72 -10.78
CA ASP A 43 -4.28 -0.63 -11.24
C ASP A 43 -2.83 -0.69 -11.73
N ILE A 44 -1.94 -1.19 -10.87
CA ILE A 44 -0.51 -1.36 -11.18
C ILE A 44 -0.28 -2.84 -11.49
N LEU A 45 -0.15 -3.16 -12.78
CA LEU A 45 -0.18 -4.54 -13.27
C LEU A 45 1.10 -5.36 -13.01
N ASP A 46 2.11 -4.80 -12.31
CA ASP A 46 3.45 -5.41 -12.30
C ASP A 46 4.22 -5.33 -10.96
N ILE A 47 3.53 -5.26 -9.83
CA ILE A 47 4.19 -5.17 -8.51
C ILE A 47 4.80 -6.52 -8.11
N GLN A 48 6.13 -6.59 -7.94
CA GLN A 48 6.81 -7.82 -7.49
C GLN A 48 6.78 -8.01 -5.95
N ALA A 49 6.78 -6.90 -5.21
CA ALA A 49 6.76 -6.95 -3.76
C ALA A 49 5.99 -5.78 -3.13
N ILE A 50 5.27 -6.08 -2.05
CA ILE A 50 4.68 -5.09 -1.15
C ILE A 50 5.28 -5.29 0.24
N ILE A 51 5.74 -4.19 0.83
CA ILE A 51 6.38 -4.19 2.15
C ILE A 51 5.61 -3.23 3.05
N HIS A 52 4.95 -3.78 4.06
CA HIS A 52 4.30 -3.02 5.13
C HIS A 52 5.32 -2.75 6.24
N ILE A 53 5.63 -1.48 6.50
CA ILE A 53 6.55 -1.06 7.58
C ILE A 53 5.84 -1.02 8.95
N SER A 54 4.53 -1.19 8.96
CA SER A 54 3.69 -1.31 10.16
C SER A 54 2.56 -2.28 9.90
N MET A 55 1.91 -2.77 10.95
CA MET A 55 0.74 -3.63 10.80
C MET A 55 -0.37 -2.87 10.03
N PRO A 56 -0.96 -3.46 8.98
CA PRO A 56 -2.17 -2.94 8.36
C PRO A 56 -3.30 -2.83 9.39
N TRP A 57 -4.20 -1.86 9.22
CA TRP A 57 -5.27 -1.60 10.19
C TRP A 57 -6.23 -2.78 10.33
N THR A 58 -6.52 -3.45 9.22
CA THR A 58 -7.35 -4.65 9.19
C THR A 58 -6.74 -5.72 8.29
N LEU A 59 -7.21 -6.97 8.48
CA LEU A 59 -6.88 -8.06 7.56
C LEU A 59 -7.40 -7.78 6.14
N LEU A 60 -8.51 -7.04 6.01
CA LEU A 60 -9.06 -6.67 4.71
C LEU A 60 -8.13 -5.71 3.97
N ASP A 61 -7.61 -4.69 4.66
CA ASP A 61 -6.63 -3.75 4.07
C ASP A 61 -5.41 -4.52 3.58
N TYR A 62 -4.85 -5.39 4.43
CA TYR A 62 -3.75 -6.28 4.03
C TYR A 62 -4.10 -7.12 2.80
N ALA A 63 -5.27 -7.75 2.76
CA ALA A 63 -5.67 -8.61 1.66
C ALA A 63 -5.87 -7.83 0.34
N GLN A 64 -6.41 -6.61 0.42
CA GLN A 64 -6.60 -5.73 -0.73
C GLN A 64 -5.25 -5.24 -1.28
N GLU A 65 -4.36 -4.79 -0.40
CA GLU A 65 -3.06 -4.28 -0.77
C GLU A 65 -2.17 -5.41 -1.32
N SER A 66 -1.98 -6.49 -0.56
CA SER A 66 -1.16 -7.64 -0.98
C SER A 66 -1.71 -8.35 -2.23
N GLY A 67 -3.00 -8.22 -2.51
CA GLY A 67 -3.63 -8.74 -3.72
C GLY A 67 -3.14 -8.08 -5.01
N GLN A 68 -2.50 -6.91 -4.94
CA GLN A 68 -1.93 -6.21 -6.11
C GLN A 68 -0.61 -6.79 -6.58
N VAL A 69 0.02 -7.68 -5.80
CA VAL A 69 1.25 -8.31 -6.22
C VAL A 69 0.98 -9.19 -7.45
N ARG A 70 1.85 -9.06 -8.45
CA ARG A 70 1.88 -9.77 -9.72
C ARG A 70 1.57 -11.27 -9.56
N GLN A 71 0.68 -11.77 -10.42
CA GLN A 71 0.22 -13.17 -10.48
C GLN A 71 0.63 -13.87 -11.79
N ASP A 72 1.82 -13.59 -12.30
CA ASP A 72 2.32 -14.11 -13.60
C ASP A 72 3.13 -15.42 -13.47
N GLY A 73 3.11 -16.05 -12.29
CA GLY A 73 3.87 -17.25 -11.98
C GLY A 73 5.32 -17.00 -11.57
N GLN A 74 5.80 -15.75 -11.56
CA GLN A 74 7.07 -15.38 -10.94
C GLN A 74 6.95 -15.28 -9.42
N ALA A 75 8.10 -15.31 -8.74
CA ALA A 75 8.14 -15.16 -7.29
C ALA A 75 7.73 -13.73 -6.89
N SER A 76 6.66 -13.65 -6.12
CA SER A 76 5.97 -12.45 -5.68
C SER A 76 5.86 -12.45 -4.16
N LYS A 77 6.02 -11.31 -3.49
CA LYS A 77 6.04 -11.26 -2.01
C LYS A 77 5.15 -10.15 -1.42
N ALA A 78 4.43 -10.49 -0.35
CA ALA A 78 3.86 -9.52 0.57
C ALA A 78 4.51 -9.73 1.95
N ILE A 79 5.11 -8.68 2.51
CA ILE A 79 5.95 -8.76 3.71
C ILE A 79 5.46 -7.72 4.72
N ILE A 80 5.22 -8.14 5.95
CA ILE A 80 5.01 -7.23 7.09
C ILE A 80 6.29 -7.20 7.89
N ILE A 81 6.83 -6.00 8.11
CA ILE A 81 7.94 -5.73 9.01
C ILE A 81 7.35 -5.17 10.30
N GLN A 82 7.46 -5.95 11.38
CA GLN A 82 7.14 -5.49 12.72
C GLN A 82 8.44 -5.13 13.43
N LEU A 83 8.61 -3.85 13.74
CA LEU A 83 9.73 -3.39 14.56
C LEU A 83 9.41 -3.66 16.03
N GLU A 84 10.30 -4.34 16.73
CA GLU A 84 10.18 -4.57 18.17
C GLU A 84 10.06 -3.22 18.91
N GLY A 85 9.11 -3.13 19.85
CA GLY A 85 8.87 -1.90 20.63
C GLY A 85 7.94 -0.87 19.99
N MET A 86 7.29 -1.18 18.86
CA MET A 86 6.24 -0.34 18.26
C MET A 86 4.80 -0.72 18.69
N ASP A 87 4.63 -1.60 19.67
CA ASP A 87 3.33 -2.14 20.10
C ASP A 87 2.38 -1.08 20.74
N GLU A 88 2.87 0.12 21.03
CA GLU A 88 2.19 1.10 21.88
C GLU A 88 1.18 2.03 21.16
N TYR A 89 0.99 1.93 19.84
CA TYR A 89 0.09 2.84 19.09
C TYR A 89 -1.16 2.20 18.48
N SER A 90 -1.37 0.89 18.58
CA SER A 90 -2.52 0.21 17.95
C SER A 90 -3.81 0.18 18.78
N GLY A 91 -3.79 0.72 20.01
CA GLY A 91 -5.01 0.89 20.79
C GLY A 91 -5.57 2.29 20.58
N HIS A 92 -6.49 2.49 19.63
CA HIS A 92 -7.63 3.44 19.62
C HIS A 92 -8.22 3.52 18.19
N GLY A 93 -9.31 2.78 17.92
CA GLY A 93 -10.03 2.94 16.64
C GLY A 93 -10.95 1.81 16.17
N ALA A 94 -11.43 0.91 17.05
CA ALA A 94 -12.60 0.09 16.71
C ALA A 94 -13.86 0.98 16.72
N GLY A 95 -14.17 1.62 15.60
CA GLY A 95 -15.39 2.41 15.47
C GLY A 95 -15.48 3.11 14.12
N GLY A 96 -16.28 2.55 13.19
CA GLY A 96 -16.59 3.27 11.96
C GLY A 96 -17.20 2.52 10.78
N HIS A 97 -17.71 1.29 10.90
CA HIS A 97 -18.50 0.68 9.80
C HIS A 97 -19.72 -0.10 10.30
N HIS A 98 -20.62 0.59 11.01
CA HIS A 98 -22.04 0.23 11.09
C HIS A 98 -22.89 1.49 11.13
N ALA A 99 -23.39 1.90 9.95
CA ALA A 99 -24.68 2.60 9.78
C ALA A 99 -24.93 2.87 8.29
N ARG A 100 -25.64 1.97 7.61
CA ARG A 100 -26.64 2.41 6.63
C ARG A 100 -27.91 1.62 6.90
N GLU A 101 -28.71 2.25 7.75
CA GLU A 101 -30.08 1.89 8.07
C GLU A 101 -30.98 2.14 6.85
N LYS A 102 -32.08 1.41 6.88
CA LYS A 102 -33.13 1.26 5.89
C LYS A 102 -33.65 2.59 5.31
N ALA A 103 -33.96 2.57 4.02
CA ALA A 103 -34.95 3.45 3.43
C ALA A 103 -36.08 2.56 2.87
N GLU A 104 -37.14 2.43 3.67
CA GLU A 104 -38.49 2.14 3.17
C GLU A 104 -39.19 3.50 3.08
N ASP A 105 -39.66 3.84 1.88
CA ASP A 105 -40.92 4.53 1.62
C ASP A 105 -41.42 4.08 0.24
#